data_AF-A0A5R2MYX5-F1
#
_entry.id   AF-A0A5R2MYX5-F1
#
_cell.length_a   1.000
_cell.length_b   1.000
_cell.length_c   1.000
_cell.angle_alpha   90.00
_cell.angle_beta   90.00
_cell.angle_gamma   90.00
#
_symmetry.space_group_name_H-M   'P 1'
#
loop_
_entity.id
_entity.type
_entity.pdbx_description
1 polymer ?
#
loop_
_entity_poly.entity_id
_entity_poly.type
_entity_poly.pdbx_seq_one_letter_code
_entity_poly.pdbx_strand_id
1 'polypeptide(L)' 'MTFFRLALAAMLMSALPAHGADRTIYLTFDDGPLNGTSNILDVLEAAQVPATLFMVGMHAEASAS' A
#
# COMPACT_ATOMS: atom_id res chain seq x y z
N MET A 1 -41.17 -11.39 -23.74
CA MET A 1 -40.41 -10.15 -23.47
C MET A 1 -39.70 -10.17 -22.11
N THR A 2 -40.32 -10.70 -21.05
CA THR A 2 -39.73 -10.77 -19.69
C THR A 2 -38.57 -11.77 -19.57
N PHE A 3 -38.69 -12.94 -20.20
CA PHE A 3 -37.61 -13.96 -20.22
C PHE A 3 -36.31 -13.45 -20.85
N PHE A 4 -36.41 -12.72 -21.96
CA PHE A 4 -35.25 -12.16 -22.65
C PHE A 4 -34.56 -11.08 -21.81
N ARG A 5 -35.33 -10.30 -21.06
CA ARG A 5 -34.81 -9.32 -20.10
C ARG A 5 -34.06 -9.98 -18.94
N LEU A 6 -34.61 -11.08 -18.40
CA LEU A 6 -33.96 -11.85 -17.33
C LEU A 6 -32.68 -12.54 -17.83
N ALA A 7 -32.69 -13.11 -19.03
CA ALA A 7 -31.51 -13.72 -19.64
C ALA A 7 -30.40 -12.70 -19.91
N LEU A 8 -30.77 -11.51 -20.43
CA LEU A 8 -29.82 -10.42 -20.65
C LEU A 8 -29.23 -9.87 -19.34
N ALA A 9 -30.05 -9.74 -18.29
CA ALA A 9 -29.59 -9.32 -16.97
C ALA A 9 -28.61 -10.33 -16.34
N ALA A 10 -28.89 -11.63 -16.47
CA ALA A 10 -27.99 -12.68 -15.99
C ALA A 10 -26.64 -12.68 -16.73
N MET A 11 -26.66 -12.48 -18.06
CA MET A 11 -25.45 -12.39 -18.88
C MET A 11 -24.58 -11.16 -18.52
N LEU A 12 -25.21 -10.02 -18.24
CA LEU A 12 -24.51 -8.82 -17.76
C LEU A 12 -23.86 -9.01 -16.38
N MET A 13 -24.49 -9.77 -15.48
CA MET A 13 -23.94 -10.08 -14.15
C MET A 13 -22.76 -11.05 -14.20
N SER A 14 -22.73 -11.99 -15.16
CA SER A 14 -21.59 -12.90 -15.35
C SER A 14 -20.34 -12.26 -15.93
N ALA A 15 -20.44 -11.01 -16.41
CA ALA A 15 -19.32 -10.25 -16.96
C ALA A 15 -18.63 -9.35 -15.92
N LEU A 16 -19.09 -9.35 -14.66
CA LEU A 16 -18.42 -8.62 -13.59
C LEU A 16 -17.06 -9.26 -13.32
N PRO A 17 -15.96 -8.49 -13.33
CA PRO A 17 -14.65 -9.03 -13.00
C PRO A 17 -14.70 -9.55 -11.56
N ALA A 18 -14.31 -10.81 -11.38
CA ALA A 18 -14.01 -11.34 -10.06
C ALA A 18 -12.87 -10.50 -9.49
N HIS A 19 -13.19 -9.64 -8.51
CA HIS A 19 -12.18 -8.85 -7.83
C HIS A 19 -11.27 -9.84 -7.10
N GLY A 20 -10.06 -10.03 -7.60
CA GLY A 20 -9.03 -10.76 -6.87
C GLY A 20 -8.81 -10.08 -5.53
N ALA A 21 -8.51 -10.85 -4.48
CA ALA A 21 -8.20 -10.28 -3.17
C ALA A 21 -7.12 -9.20 -3.30
N ASP A 22 -7.30 -8.09 -2.60
CA ASP A 22 -6.33 -7.00 -2.59
C ASP A 22 -4.95 -7.51 -2.15
N ARG A 23 -3.94 -7.28 -2.98
CA ARG A 23 -2.56 -7.67 -2.71
C ARG A 23 -1.85 -6.53 -2.02
N THR A 24 -1.88 -6.53 -0.69
CA THR A 24 -1.27 -5.47 0.12
C THR A 24 0.10 -5.93 0.65
N ILE A 25 1.11 -5.06 0.55
CA ILE A 25 2.43 -5.23 1.16
C ILE A 25 2.63 -4.08 2.15
N TYR A 26 3.21 -4.38 3.32
CA TYR A 26 3.55 -3.40 4.34
C TYR A 26 5.06 -3.26 4.42
N LEU A 27 5.56 -2.05 4.14
CA LEU A 27 6.98 -1.74 4.24
C LEU A 27 7.31 -1.29 5.67
N THR A 28 8.25 -1.98 6.29
CA THR A 28 8.79 -1.63 7.62
C THR A 28 10.31 -1.52 7.56
N PHE A 29 10.86 -0.54 8.28
CA PHE A 29 12.31 -0.33 8.39
C PHE A 29 12.70 -0.23 9.86
N ASP A 30 13.69 -1.02 10.27
CA ASP A 30 14.14 -1.12 11.67
C ASP A 30 15.42 -0.30 11.89
N ASP A 31 15.83 -0.16 13.15
CA ASP A 31 17.10 0.41 13.60
C ASP A 31 17.36 1.89 13.26
N GLY A 32 16.39 2.61 12.69
CA GLY A 32 16.54 4.02 12.32
C GLY A 32 16.54 5.01 13.50
N PRO A 33 16.77 6.32 13.27
CA PRO A 33 17.31 6.90 12.05
C PRO A 33 18.80 6.57 11.88
N LEU A 34 19.21 6.23 10.66
CA LEU A 34 20.61 6.03 10.28
C LEU A 34 20.96 6.99 9.14
N ASN A 35 22.22 7.03 8.74
CA ASN A 35 22.68 7.90 7.64
C ASN A 35 21.88 7.74 6.32
N GLY A 36 21.22 6.59 6.10
CA GLY A 36 20.38 6.33 4.93
C GLY A 36 18.90 6.69 5.08
N THR A 37 18.43 7.10 6.26
CA THR A 37 16.99 7.32 6.51
C THR A 37 16.41 8.45 5.65
N SER A 38 17.17 9.53 5.39
CA SER A 38 16.71 10.60 4.50
C SER A 38 16.41 10.09 3.09
N ASN A 39 17.30 9.25 2.54
CA ASN A 39 17.12 8.68 1.20
C ASN A 39 15.88 7.78 1.12
N ILE A 40 15.56 7.05 2.20
CA ILE A 40 14.34 6.25 2.29
C ILE A 40 13.10 7.16 2.26
N LEU A 41 13.11 8.25 3.06
CA LEU A 41 12.01 9.21 3.10
C LEU A 41 11.79 9.88 1.74
N ASP A 42 12.85 10.33 1.07
CA ASP A 42 12.77 10.95 -0.26
C ASP A 42 12.13 9.99 -1.29
N VAL A 43 12.49 8.71 -1.26
CA VAL A 43 11.93 7.69 -2.17
C VAL A 43 10.46 7.40 -1.84
N LEU A 44 10.11 7.24 -0.57
CA LEU A 44 8.72 7.00 -0.14
C LEU A 44 7.82 8.17 -0.51
N GLU A 45 8.30 9.40 -0.32
CA GLU A 45 7.59 10.62 -0.72
C GLU A 45 7.43 10.69 -2.23
N ALA A 46 8.50 10.50 -3.01
CA ALA A 46 8.42 10.52 -4.47
C ALA A 46 7.48 9.43 -5.04
N ALA A 47 7.45 8.26 -4.39
CA ALA A 47 6.56 7.16 -4.77
C ALA A 47 5.13 7.31 -4.23
N GLN A 48 4.88 8.24 -3.30
CA GLN A 48 3.62 8.40 -2.57
C GLN A 48 3.18 7.09 -1.88
N VAL A 49 4.14 6.38 -1.27
CA VAL A 49 3.93 5.09 -0.59
C VAL A 49 4.10 5.24 0.92
N PRO A 50 3.13 4.82 1.75
CA PRO A 50 3.29 4.82 3.20
C PRO A 50 4.21 3.68 3.67
N ALA A 51 4.95 3.91 4.75
CA ALA A 51 5.74 2.91 5.45
C ALA A 51 5.79 3.18 6.96
N THR A 52 6.20 2.18 7.74
CA THR A 52 6.46 2.32 9.18
C THR A 52 7.96 2.24 9.45
N LEU A 53 8.51 3.22 10.16
CA LEU A 53 9.91 3.23 10.59
C LEU A 53 9.97 2.98 12.10
N PHE A 54 10.60 1.89 12.52
CA PHE A 54 10.84 1.56 13.93
C PHE A 54 12.20 2.11 14.36
N MET A 55 12.16 3.15 15.18
CA MET A 55 13.35 3.93 15.53
C MET A 55 13.95 3.51 16.87
N VAL A 56 15.29 3.55 16.95
CA VAL A 56 16.07 3.36 18.17
C VAL A 56 16.28 4.72 18.83
N GLY A 57 15.98 4.80 20.13
CA GLY A 57 16.06 6.06 20.89
C GLY A 57 17.43 6.74 20.80
N MET A 58 18.51 5.97 20.99
CA MET A 58 19.89 6.49 20.89
C MET A 58 20.19 7.11 19.53
N HIS A 59 19.69 6.51 18.45
CA HIS A 59 19.88 7.04 17.10
C HIS A 59 19.05 8.31 16.86
N ALA A 60 17.82 8.33 17.38
CA ALA A 60 16.93 9.49 17.28
C ALA A 60 17.49 10.70 18.03
N GLU A 61 18.02 10.49 19.24
CA GLU A 61 18.69 11.53 20.03
C GLU A 61 19.93 12.08 19.30
N ALA A 62 20.77 11.20 18.77
CA ALA A 62 21.96 11.59 18.01
C ALA A 62 21.63 12.38 16.74
N SER A 63 20.48 12.12 16.13
CA SER A 63 20.04 12.78 14.88
C SER A 63 19.26 14.09 15.11
N ALA A 64 18.86 14.38 16.35
CA ALA A 64 18.11 15.58 16.72
C ALA A 64 19.02 16.77 17.11
N SER A 65 20.34 16.54 17.13
CA SER A 65 21.39 17.49 17.53
C SER A 65 21.95 18.25 16.33
#